data_AF-A0A8S3DGM8-F1
#
_entry.id   AF-A0A8S3DGM8-F1
#
_cell.length_a   1.000
_cell.length_b   1.000
_cell.length_c   1.000
_cell.angle_alpha   90.00
_cell.angle_beta   90.00
_cell.angle_gamma   90.00
#
_symmetry.space_group_name_H-M   'P 1'
#
loop_
_entity.id
_entity.type
_entity.pdbx_description
1 polymer ?
#
loop_
_entity_poly.entity_id
_entity_poly.type
_entity_poly.pdbx_seq_one_letter_code
_entity_poly.pdbx_strand_id
1 'polypeptide(L)'
;LTIMADTYRNVRVAGANDNIYKDECLYSFDNPESENGLYICMSTFRGVGKAHLERHCRNNPGKNVFLHILRRRKPAPIDVNVEPTKITKLAIGIEGGFDVNQSNRFIFEEKYSIYIHPDVTIPYPDEASQLPEFVKNSADAIIAADSAFLKEERSLMNATWNGEIRRITKHSQTLEQLVNGRKIPPSGWQCDQCELKENLWLNLTDGAILCGRKFFDGTGGNNHAAEHYYRTKYPLAVKLGTITAKGADIYSYDEDDMVEDPNLAVRLSHWGINMLKMEKSDRSMADLEIELNQKFGEASMIEEANSKLQPVHGPGTEAYY
;
A
#
# COMPACT_ATOMS: atom_id res chain seq x y z
N LEU A 1 -10.01 -29.67 40.98
CA LEU A 1 -9.05 -28.57 40.71
C LEU A 1 -7.87 -29.01 39.83
N THR A 2 -7.37 -30.24 39.94
CA THR A 2 -6.20 -30.72 39.14
C THR A 2 -6.50 -31.00 37.66
N ILE A 3 -7.75 -31.29 37.29
CA ILE A 3 -8.13 -31.68 35.91
C ILE A 3 -8.19 -30.47 34.95
N MET A 4 -8.55 -29.26 35.43
CA MET A 4 -8.64 -28.07 34.57
C MET A 4 -7.27 -27.45 34.25
N ALA A 5 -6.23 -27.72 35.05
CA ALA A 5 -4.90 -27.19 34.81
C ALA A 5 -4.17 -27.88 33.65
N ASP A 6 -4.49 -29.15 33.37
CA ASP A 6 -3.83 -29.92 32.30
C ASP A 6 -4.44 -29.64 30.91
N THR A 7 -5.75 -29.33 30.84
CA THR A 7 -6.46 -29.04 29.59
C THR A 7 -5.83 -27.89 28.80
N TYR A 8 -5.39 -26.84 29.49
CA TYR A 8 -4.87 -25.62 28.88
C TYR A 8 -3.34 -25.54 28.88
N ARG A 9 -2.66 -26.63 29.27
CA ARG A 9 -1.21 -26.66 29.50
C ARG A 9 -0.37 -26.17 28.32
N ASN A 10 -0.85 -26.39 27.10
CA ASN A 10 -0.14 -26.01 25.87
C ASN A 10 -0.60 -24.68 25.28
N VAL A 11 -1.55 -23.97 25.89
CA VAL A 11 -2.00 -22.66 25.42
C VAL A 11 -0.87 -21.64 25.61
N ARG A 12 -0.61 -20.86 24.57
CA ARG A 12 0.41 -19.80 24.55
C ARG A 12 -0.25 -18.46 24.26
N VAL A 13 0.30 -17.39 24.83
CA VAL A 13 0.00 -16.02 24.41
C VAL A 13 0.94 -15.67 23.25
N ALA A 14 0.38 -15.18 22.14
CA ALA A 14 1.18 -14.83 20.98
C ALA A 14 2.05 -13.59 21.25
N GLY A 15 3.33 -13.66 20.89
CA GLY A 15 4.27 -12.54 20.94
C GLY A 15 4.36 -11.78 19.60
N ALA A 16 5.14 -10.69 19.57
CA ALA A 16 5.30 -9.86 18.38
C ALA A 16 5.86 -10.63 17.15
N ASN A 17 6.75 -11.60 17.39
CA ASN A 17 7.40 -12.41 16.37
C ASN A 17 6.62 -13.68 15.98
N ASP A 18 5.49 -13.97 16.64
CA ASP A 18 4.68 -15.12 16.28
C ASP A 18 3.85 -14.79 15.02
N ASN A 19 3.78 -15.77 14.12
CA ASN A 19 2.94 -15.72 12.93
C ASN A 19 1.59 -16.35 13.24
N ILE A 20 0.52 -15.57 13.09
CA ILE A 20 -0.85 -16.00 13.37
C ILE A 20 -1.58 -16.17 12.05
N TYR A 21 -1.84 -17.42 11.68
CA TYR A 21 -2.52 -17.78 10.44
C TYR A 21 -4.03 -17.89 10.70
N LYS A 22 -4.73 -16.75 10.68
CA LYS A 22 -6.16 -16.65 10.98
C LYS A 22 -7.06 -16.34 9.79
N ASP A 23 -6.51 -16.36 8.59
CA ASP A 23 -7.23 -16.04 7.35
C ASP A 23 -7.72 -17.28 6.61
N GLU A 24 -6.98 -18.39 6.66
CA GLU A 24 -7.31 -19.63 5.95
C GLU A 24 -6.84 -20.87 6.72
N CYS A 25 -7.51 -22.00 6.47
CA CYS A 25 -7.20 -23.31 7.01
C CYS A 25 -5.89 -23.87 6.43
N LEU A 26 -5.11 -24.52 7.28
CA LEU A 26 -3.87 -25.20 6.88
C LEU A 26 -4.06 -26.33 5.83
N TYR A 27 -5.26 -26.88 5.70
CA TYR A 27 -5.52 -28.11 4.92
C TYR A 27 -6.59 -27.94 3.83
N SER A 28 -7.32 -26.81 3.83
CA SER A 28 -8.45 -26.54 2.94
C SER A 28 -8.58 -25.03 2.76
N PHE A 29 -9.48 -24.59 1.89
CA PHE A 29 -9.80 -23.17 1.71
C PHE A 29 -10.84 -22.65 2.72
N ASP A 30 -11.07 -23.37 3.83
CA ASP A 30 -11.95 -22.89 4.89
C ASP A 30 -11.34 -21.64 5.54
N ASN A 31 -12.17 -20.62 5.76
CA ASN A 31 -11.78 -19.34 6.34
C ASN A 31 -12.83 -18.89 7.37
N PRO A 32 -12.65 -17.75 8.07
CA PRO A 32 -13.63 -17.28 9.05
C PRO A 32 -15.05 -17.10 8.48
N GLU A 33 -15.20 -16.85 7.18
CA GLU A 33 -16.49 -16.65 6.50
C GLU A 33 -17.17 -17.95 6.07
N SER A 34 -16.43 -19.08 6.07
CA SER A 34 -16.99 -20.40 5.81
C SER A 34 -18.11 -20.75 6.79
N GLU A 35 -18.94 -21.73 6.42
CA GLU A 35 -20.12 -22.14 7.19
C GLU A 35 -19.79 -22.40 8.66
N ASN A 36 -18.70 -23.13 8.92
CA ASN A 36 -18.24 -23.51 10.24
C ASN A 36 -17.11 -22.63 10.79
N GLY A 37 -16.76 -21.52 10.13
CA GLY A 37 -15.68 -20.64 10.54
C GLY A 37 -14.29 -21.31 10.56
N LEU A 38 -13.37 -20.70 11.29
CA LEU A 38 -11.98 -21.13 11.37
C LEU A 38 -11.53 -21.29 12.82
N TYR A 39 -10.77 -22.35 13.11
CA TYR A 39 -10.30 -22.69 14.46
C TYR A 39 -8.79 -22.47 14.56
N ILE A 40 -8.37 -21.48 15.33
CA ILE A 40 -6.96 -21.11 15.51
C ILE A 40 -6.41 -21.87 16.71
N CYS A 41 -5.47 -22.80 16.49
CA CYS A 41 -4.84 -23.53 17.58
C CYS A 41 -4.10 -22.55 18.50
N MET A 42 -4.48 -22.46 19.78
CA MET A 42 -3.90 -21.51 20.73
C MET A 42 -2.47 -21.89 21.18
N SER A 43 -1.94 -23.01 20.69
CA SER A 43 -0.56 -23.46 20.90
C SER A 43 0.36 -23.17 19.71
N THR A 44 -0.15 -23.24 18.47
CA THR A 44 0.65 -23.10 17.24
C THR A 44 0.26 -21.92 16.37
N PHE A 45 -0.84 -21.23 16.70
CA PHE A 45 -1.41 -20.10 15.96
C PHE A 45 -1.74 -20.40 14.49
N ARG A 46 -2.09 -21.66 14.19
CA ARG A 46 -2.49 -22.10 12.85
C ARG A 46 -4.00 -22.27 12.78
N GLY A 47 -4.62 -21.73 11.74
CA GLY A 47 -6.02 -21.94 11.41
C GLY A 47 -6.29 -23.35 10.87
N VAL A 48 -7.39 -23.94 11.32
CA VAL A 48 -7.83 -25.28 10.95
C VAL A 48 -9.35 -25.24 10.75
N GLY A 49 -9.82 -25.73 9.61
CA GLY A 49 -11.24 -25.92 9.33
C GLY A 49 -11.81 -27.07 10.15
N LYS A 50 -13.11 -27.04 10.43
CA LYS A 50 -13.78 -27.98 11.33
C LYS A 50 -13.53 -29.46 10.97
N ALA A 51 -13.56 -29.80 9.68
CA ALA A 51 -13.33 -31.15 9.18
C ALA A 51 -11.90 -31.68 9.44
N HIS A 52 -10.95 -30.81 9.75
CA HIS A 52 -9.54 -31.15 9.94
C HIS A 52 -9.05 -31.04 11.38
N LEU A 53 -9.92 -30.70 12.33
CA LEU A 53 -9.60 -30.59 13.76
C LEU A 53 -9.06 -31.90 14.33
N GLU A 54 -9.71 -33.03 14.03
CA GLU A 54 -9.28 -34.35 14.48
C GLU A 54 -7.88 -34.69 13.95
N ARG A 55 -7.65 -34.45 12.64
CA ARG A 55 -6.34 -34.64 12.01
C ARG A 55 -5.28 -33.77 12.66
N HIS A 56 -5.58 -32.49 12.94
CA HIS A 56 -4.65 -31.58 13.60
C HIS A 56 -4.28 -32.07 15.01
N CYS A 57 -5.26 -32.44 15.83
CA CYS A 57 -5.05 -32.92 17.19
C CYS A 57 -4.26 -34.24 17.22
N ARG A 58 -4.55 -35.16 16.29
CA ARG A 58 -3.82 -36.42 16.13
C ARG A 58 -2.33 -36.18 15.81
N ASN A 59 -2.05 -35.21 14.95
CA ASN A 59 -0.68 -34.85 14.57
C ASN A 59 0.03 -33.97 15.62
N ASN A 60 -0.71 -33.36 16.54
CA ASN A 60 -0.19 -32.48 17.58
C ASN A 60 -0.78 -32.85 18.96
N PRO A 61 -0.27 -33.92 19.60
CA PRO A 61 -0.77 -34.37 20.89
C PRO A 61 -0.79 -33.25 21.93
N GLY A 62 -1.91 -33.10 22.64
CA GLY A 62 -2.11 -32.08 23.68
C GLY A 62 -2.41 -30.66 23.18
N LYS A 63 -2.44 -30.42 21.85
CA LYS A 63 -2.80 -29.11 21.27
C LYS A 63 -4.24 -29.13 20.76
N ASN A 64 -5.18 -29.24 21.70
CA ASN A 64 -6.61 -29.43 21.44
C ASN A 64 -7.47 -28.22 21.82
N VAL A 65 -6.87 -27.07 22.12
CA VAL A 65 -7.56 -25.82 22.46
C VAL A 65 -7.42 -24.81 21.32
N PHE A 66 -8.55 -24.27 20.88
CA PHE A 66 -8.65 -23.40 19.72
C PHE A 66 -9.47 -22.15 20.02
N LEU A 67 -9.07 -21.01 19.45
CA LEU A 67 -9.95 -19.87 19.28
C LEU A 67 -10.73 -20.05 17.98
N HIS A 68 -12.03 -20.19 18.05
CA HIS A 68 -12.91 -20.29 16.90
C HIS A 68 -13.42 -18.89 16.51
N ILE A 69 -13.25 -18.54 15.24
CA ILE A 69 -13.65 -17.27 14.63
C ILE A 69 -14.71 -17.56 13.57
N LEU A 70 -15.87 -16.93 13.71
CA LEU A 70 -16.95 -16.98 12.74
C LEU A 70 -17.28 -15.57 12.26
N ARG A 71 -17.01 -15.29 11.00
CA ARG A 71 -17.27 -14.01 10.35
C ARG A 71 -18.50 -14.11 9.46
N ARG A 72 -19.36 -13.10 9.52
CA ARG A 72 -20.54 -12.98 8.65
C ARG A 72 -20.59 -11.60 8.03
N ARG A 73 -20.84 -11.59 6.72
CA ARG A 73 -20.98 -10.37 5.92
C ARG A 73 -22.43 -9.87 6.02
N LYS A 74 -22.62 -8.63 6.45
CA LYS A 74 -23.91 -7.93 6.45
C LYS A 74 -23.84 -6.73 5.51
N PRO A 75 -24.91 -6.36 4.79
CA PRO A 75 -24.90 -5.13 4.01
C PRO A 75 -24.71 -3.90 4.91
N ALA A 76 -23.82 -3.00 4.51
CA ALA A 76 -23.60 -1.72 5.17
C ALA A 76 -24.73 -0.75 4.79
N PRO A 77 -25.24 0.07 5.72
CA PRO A 77 -26.08 1.21 5.36
C PRO A 77 -25.25 2.18 4.50
N ILE A 78 -25.76 2.51 3.31
CA ILE A 78 -25.12 3.46 2.41
C ILE A 78 -25.44 4.87 2.91
N ASP A 79 -24.44 5.57 3.41
CA ASP A 79 -24.54 7.01 3.66
C ASP A 79 -24.22 7.76 2.37
N VAL A 80 -25.23 8.38 1.77
CA VAL A 80 -25.15 9.11 0.49
C VAL A 80 -24.39 10.44 0.59
N ASN A 81 -23.96 10.85 1.79
CA ASN A 81 -23.27 12.13 2.03
C ASN A 81 -21.74 12.04 2.15
N VAL A 82 -21.13 10.85 2.02
CA VAL A 82 -19.67 10.71 2.09
C VAL A 82 -19.06 11.00 0.72
N GLU A 83 -18.39 12.13 0.58
CA GLU A 83 -17.60 12.44 -0.62
C GLU A 83 -16.45 11.42 -0.77
N PRO A 84 -16.18 10.91 -1.99
CA PRO A 84 -15.11 9.94 -2.20
C PRO A 84 -13.76 10.58 -1.84
N THR A 85 -12.95 9.88 -1.05
CA THR A 85 -11.64 10.39 -0.67
C THR A 85 -10.74 10.53 -1.91
N LYS A 86 -9.99 11.63 -1.96
CA LYS A 86 -9.08 11.88 -3.06
C LYS A 86 -7.86 10.95 -2.95
N ILE A 87 -7.69 10.07 -3.94
CA ILE A 87 -6.51 9.19 -4.06
C ILE A 87 -5.29 10.07 -4.34
N THR A 88 -4.24 9.89 -3.54
CA THR A 88 -2.97 10.64 -3.56
C THR A 88 -1.73 9.74 -3.70
N LYS A 89 -1.90 8.41 -3.68
CA LYS A 89 -0.84 7.40 -3.85
C LYS A 89 -1.31 6.25 -4.74
N LEU A 90 -0.42 5.71 -5.57
CA LEU A 90 -0.62 4.48 -6.34
C LEU A 90 -0.40 3.24 -5.45
N ALA A 91 -1.22 3.05 -4.44
CA ALA A 91 -1.08 1.90 -3.55
C ALA A 91 -2.44 1.48 -3.02
N ILE A 92 -2.64 0.18 -2.84
CA ILE A 92 -3.92 -0.37 -2.40
C ILE A 92 -3.89 -0.51 -0.87
N GLY A 93 -4.93 0.00 -0.17
CA GLY A 93 -5.11 -0.24 1.26
C GLY A 93 -4.20 0.57 2.21
N ILE A 94 -3.52 1.61 1.72
CA ILE A 94 -2.72 2.54 2.55
C ILE A 94 -3.35 3.93 2.65
N GLU A 95 -2.95 4.71 3.65
CA GLU A 95 -3.39 6.09 3.79
C GLU A 95 -2.97 6.95 2.58
N GLY A 96 -3.98 7.50 1.88
CA GLY A 96 -3.84 8.22 0.62
C GLY A 96 -3.87 7.33 -0.64
N GLY A 97 -3.94 6.01 -0.50
CA GLY A 97 -4.01 5.05 -1.61
C GLY A 97 -5.42 4.78 -2.14
N PHE A 98 -5.54 3.84 -3.09
CA PHE A 98 -6.80 3.23 -3.49
C PHE A 98 -7.38 2.43 -2.33
N ASP A 99 -8.53 2.86 -1.84
CA ASP A 99 -9.23 2.20 -0.74
C ASP A 99 -10.25 1.19 -1.30
N VAL A 100 -9.87 -0.09 -1.27
CA VAL A 100 -10.75 -1.21 -1.64
C VAL A 100 -11.98 -1.29 -0.73
N ASN A 101 -11.86 -0.76 0.49
CA ASN A 101 -12.92 -0.79 1.49
C ASN A 101 -13.87 0.41 1.41
N GLN A 102 -13.53 1.48 0.69
CA GLN A 102 -14.47 2.58 0.43
C GLN A 102 -15.67 2.14 -0.42
N SER A 103 -15.52 1.01 -1.12
CA SER A 103 -16.61 0.33 -1.84
C SER A 103 -17.29 -0.76 -1.01
N ASN A 104 -16.93 -0.96 0.27
CA ASN A 104 -17.53 -2.00 1.09
C ASN A 104 -18.98 -1.66 1.38
N ARG A 105 -19.87 -2.14 0.49
CA ARG A 105 -21.31 -2.31 0.71
C ARG A 105 -21.64 -3.23 1.88
N PHE A 106 -20.66 -3.61 2.72
CA PHE A 106 -20.80 -4.64 3.73
C PHE A 106 -19.98 -4.37 4.99
N ILE A 107 -20.60 -4.64 6.14
CA ILE A 107 -20.00 -4.69 7.47
C ILE A 107 -19.78 -6.16 7.82
N PHE A 108 -18.65 -6.48 8.44
CA PHE A 108 -18.38 -7.82 8.96
C PHE A 108 -18.69 -7.89 10.44
N GLU A 109 -19.49 -8.88 10.84
CA GLU A 109 -19.72 -9.24 12.23
C GLU A 109 -18.93 -10.51 12.55
N GLU A 110 -18.12 -10.47 13.60
CA GLU A 110 -17.33 -11.59 14.06
C GLU A 110 -17.84 -12.11 15.40
N LYS A 111 -17.89 -13.44 15.53
CA LYS A 111 -18.22 -14.14 16.76
C LYS A 111 -17.07 -15.04 17.15
N TYR A 112 -16.74 -15.01 18.44
CA TYR A 112 -15.61 -15.72 19.00
C TYR A 112 -16.06 -16.77 20.02
N SER A 113 -15.32 -17.87 20.09
CA SER A 113 -15.51 -18.90 21.12
C SER A 113 -14.22 -19.67 21.35
N ILE A 114 -14.02 -20.17 22.56
CA ILE A 114 -12.95 -21.14 22.86
C ILE A 114 -13.51 -22.53 22.66
N TYR A 115 -12.92 -23.27 21.73
CA TYR A 115 -13.27 -24.65 21.43
C TYR A 115 -12.17 -25.59 21.95
N ILE A 116 -12.56 -26.56 22.77
CA ILE A 116 -11.70 -27.61 23.27
C ILE A 116 -12.18 -28.91 22.64
N HIS A 117 -11.38 -29.44 21.72
CA HIS A 117 -11.71 -30.64 20.98
C HIS A 117 -11.83 -31.86 21.91
N PRO A 118 -12.86 -32.71 21.76
CA PRO A 118 -13.85 -32.71 20.66
C PRO A 118 -15.15 -31.92 20.87
N ASP A 119 -15.58 -31.65 22.10
CA ASP A 119 -17.01 -31.33 22.31
C ASP A 119 -17.30 -30.09 23.15
N VAL A 120 -16.28 -29.41 23.70
CA VAL A 120 -16.52 -28.26 24.60
C VAL A 120 -16.37 -26.96 23.82
N THR A 121 -17.40 -26.11 23.88
CA THR A 121 -17.38 -24.76 23.31
C THR A 121 -17.81 -23.76 24.37
N ILE A 122 -16.97 -22.74 24.60
CA ILE A 122 -17.22 -21.67 25.55
C ILE A 122 -17.29 -20.36 24.75
N PRO A 123 -18.41 -19.61 24.79
CA PRO A 123 -18.50 -18.30 24.13
C PRO A 123 -17.40 -17.34 24.59
N TYR A 124 -16.92 -16.50 23.67
CA TYR A 124 -15.93 -15.47 23.98
C TYR A 124 -16.41 -14.11 23.47
N PRO A 125 -16.38 -13.03 24.30
CA PRO A 125 -15.85 -12.94 25.67
C PRO A 125 -16.56 -13.84 26.70
N ASP A 126 -15.80 -14.39 27.65
CA ASP A 126 -16.32 -15.31 28.68
C ASP A 126 -16.94 -14.55 29.87
N GLU A 127 -18.21 -14.18 29.71
CA GLU A 127 -19.02 -13.48 30.74
C GLU A 127 -19.24 -14.34 32.00
N ALA A 128 -19.30 -15.66 31.85
CA ALA A 128 -19.53 -16.61 32.94
C ALA A 128 -18.26 -16.93 33.75
N SER A 129 -17.11 -16.34 33.39
CA SER A 129 -15.82 -16.53 34.09
C SER A 129 -15.39 -17.99 34.22
N GLN A 130 -15.64 -18.79 33.18
CA GLN A 130 -15.27 -20.21 33.09
C GLN A 130 -13.80 -20.42 32.68
N LEU A 131 -13.18 -19.44 32.02
CA LEU A 131 -11.84 -19.56 31.46
C LEU A 131 -10.77 -19.00 32.40
N PRO A 132 -9.61 -19.67 32.52
CA PRO A 132 -8.44 -19.09 33.16
C PRO A 132 -7.97 -17.80 32.46
N GLU A 133 -7.40 -16.87 33.23
CA GLU A 133 -6.96 -15.56 32.72
C GLU A 133 -5.95 -15.66 31.58
N PHE A 134 -4.99 -16.58 31.66
CA PHE A 134 -4.00 -16.77 30.58
C PHE A 134 -4.62 -17.24 29.25
N VAL A 135 -5.76 -17.94 29.29
CA VAL A 135 -6.50 -18.34 28.08
C VAL A 135 -7.21 -17.14 27.47
N LYS A 136 -7.79 -16.26 28.30
CA LYS A 136 -8.37 -14.98 27.86
C LYS A 136 -7.31 -14.10 27.20
N ASN A 137 -6.16 -13.93 27.84
CA ASN A 137 -5.03 -13.18 27.29
C ASN A 137 -4.54 -13.74 25.95
N SER A 138 -4.52 -15.07 25.80
CA SER A 138 -4.16 -15.71 24.53
C SER A 138 -5.21 -15.42 23.44
N ALA A 139 -6.50 -15.50 23.77
CA ALA A 139 -7.58 -15.19 22.85
C ALA A 139 -7.52 -13.73 22.38
N ASP A 140 -7.40 -12.77 23.31
CA ASP A 140 -7.29 -11.35 23.00
C ASP A 140 -6.07 -11.04 22.14
N ALA A 141 -4.92 -11.66 22.43
CA ALA A 141 -3.71 -11.51 21.64
C ALA A 141 -3.90 -12.00 20.19
N ILE A 142 -4.59 -13.13 19.99
CA ILE A 142 -4.88 -13.65 18.64
C ILE A 142 -5.88 -12.76 17.89
N ILE A 143 -6.91 -12.26 18.59
CA ILE A 143 -7.92 -11.35 18.03
C ILE A 143 -7.27 -10.05 17.57
N ALA A 144 -6.46 -9.43 18.44
CA ALA A 144 -5.85 -8.12 18.20
C ALA A 144 -4.69 -8.14 17.20
N ALA A 145 -3.98 -9.26 17.07
CA ALA A 145 -2.79 -9.30 16.22
C ALA A 145 -3.11 -9.28 14.72
N ASP A 146 -2.26 -8.63 13.93
CA ASP A 146 -2.27 -8.76 12.48
C ASP A 146 -1.97 -10.22 12.08
N SER A 147 -2.64 -10.70 11.05
CA SER A 147 -2.38 -12.04 10.53
C SER A 147 -1.01 -12.13 9.86
N ALA A 148 -0.46 -13.34 9.75
CA ALA A 148 0.80 -13.58 9.06
C ALA A 148 0.77 -13.07 7.61
N PHE A 149 -0.37 -13.26 6.92
CA PHE A 149 -0.57 -12.76 5.55
C PHE A 149 -0.52 -11.24 5.51
N LEU A 150 -1.26 -10.55 6.38
CA LEU A 150 -1.24 -9.08 6.43
C LEU A 150 0.13 -8.51 6.82
N LYS A 151 0.88 -9.18 7.71
CA LYS A 151 2.25 -8.79 8.06
C LYS A 151 3.18 -8.89 6.86
N GLU A 152 3.10 -9.99 6.10
CA GLU A 152 3.90 -10.21 4.90
C GLU A 152 3.50 -9.26 3.78
N GLU A 153 2.21 -9.12 3.51
CA GLU A 153 1.67 -8.16 2.54
C GLU A 153 2.10 -6.73 2.87
N ARG A 154 1.99 -6.29 4.13
CA ARG A 154 2.46 -4.95 4.54
C ARG A 154 3.98 -4.81 4.39
N SER A 155 4.74 -5.86 4.67
CA SER A 155 6.21 -5.86 4.48
C SER A 155 6.57 -5.74 3.00
N LEU A 156 5.88 -6.48 2.14
CA LEU A 156 6.04 -6.45 0.69
C LEU A 156 5.56 -5.10 0.12
N MET A 157 4.42 -4.57 0.58
CA MET A 157 3.91 -3.26 0.20
C MET A 157 4.85 -2.13 0.62
N ASN A 158 5.41 -2.16 1.84
CA ASN A 158 6.43 -1.19 2.25
C ASN A 158 7.70 -1.27 1.38
N ALA A 159 8.04 -2.46 0.88
CA ALA A 159 9.18 -2.66 0.00
C ALA A 159 8.91 -2.30 -1.47
N THR A 160 7.65 -2.38 -1.92
CA THR A 160 7.28 -2.31 -3.36
C THR A 160 6.52 -1.04 -3.72
N TRP A 161 5.77 -0.44 -2.78
CA TRP A 161 4.78 0.62 -3.05
C TRP A 161 4.91 1.87 -2.16
N ASN A 162 6.01 2.01 -1.42
CA ASN A 162 6.50 3.34 -1.04
C ASN A 162 7.13 3.98 -2.28
N GLY A 163 6.30 4.37 -3.25
CA GLY A 163 6.73 5.08 -4.45
C GLY A 163 7.53 6.32 -4.05
N GLU A 164 8.86 6.21 -4.13
CA GLU A 164 9.91 7.15 -3.70
C GLU A 164 10.70 6.76 -2.44
N ILE A 165 11.45 5.66 -2.48
CA ILE A 165 12.85 5.81 -2.05
C ILE A 165 13.60 6.29 -3.28
N ARG A 166 13.50 7.59 -3.56
CA ARG A 166 14.31 8.22 -4.59
C ARG A 166 15.76 8.04 -4.20
N ARG A 167 16.56 7.52 -5.11
CA ARG A 167 18.00 7.38 -4.85
C ARG A 167 18.60 8.79 -4.83
N ILE A 168 19.55 9.00 -3.92
CA ILE A 168 20.37 10.22 -3.96
C ILE A 168 21.13 10.21 -5.29
N THR A 169 21.00 11.29 -6.06
CA THR A 169 21.69 11.41 -7.36
C THR A 169 23.20 11.29 -7.21
N LYS A 170 23.83 10.57 -8.14
CA LYS A 170 25.29 10.50 -8.25
C LYS A 170 25.94 11.88 -8.49
N HIS A 171 25.18 12.87 -8.96
CA HIS A 171 25.64 14.24 -9.20
C HIS A 171 25.51 15.16 -7.97
N SER A 172 25.16 14.63 -6.79
CA SER A 172 24.95 15.43 -5.57
C SER A 172 26.19 16.25 -5.16
N GLN A 173 27.39 15.72 -5.39
CA GLN A 173 28.65 16.38 -5.06
C GLN A 173 29.36 17.05 -6.24
N THR A 174 29.04 16.65 -7.48
CA THR A 174 29.79 17.07 -8.68
C THR A 174 29.05 18.05 -9.58
N LEU A 175 27.78 18.36 -9.29
CA LEU A 175 27.02 19.31 -10.11
C LEU A 175 27.57 20.72 -9.93
N GLU A 176 28.11 21.28 -11.00
CA GLU A 176 28.55 22.68 -11.06
C GLU A 176 27.40 23.57 -11.56
N GLN A 177 27.24 24.76 -10.99
CA GLN A 177 26.27 25.75 -11.46
C GLN A 177 26.99 26.92 -12.12
N LEU A 178 26.59 27.25 -13.35
CA LEU A 178 27.17 28.33 -14.11
C LEU A 178 26.78 29.68 -13.50
N VAL A 179 27.73 30.62 -13.50
CA VAL A 179 27.50 32.02 -13.12
C VAL A 179 27.18 32.81 -14.38
N ASN A 180 25.90 33.00 -14.67
CA ASN A 180 25.42 33.72 -15.87
C ASN A 180 24.48 34.90 -15.54
N GLY A 181 24.35 35.27 -14.26
CA GLY A 181 23.51 36.38 -13.81
C GLY A 181 22.00 36.15 -13.87
N ARG A 182 21.54 34.97 -14.30
CA ARG A 182 20.11 34.65 -14.40
C ARG A 182 19.49 34.55 -13.00
N LYS A 183 18.30 35.13 -12.83
CA LYS A 183 17.46 35.00 -11.64
C LYS A 183 16.08 34.53 -12.05
N ILE A 184 15.58 33.53 -11.35
CA ILE A 184 14.31 32.88 -11.69
C ILE A 184 13.22 33.49 -10.80
N PRO A 185 12.14 34.05 -11.38
CA PRO A 185 11.05 34.60 -10.59
C PRO A 185 10.31 33.47 -9.82
N PRO A 186 9.53 33.80 -8.78
CA PRO A 186 8.79 32.80 -8.01
C PRO A 186 7.57 32.23 -8.75
N SER A 187 7.13 32.83 -9.85
CA SER A 187 6.00 32.38 -10.66
C SER A 187 6.03 33.01 -12.06
N GLY A 188 5.07 32.63 -12.93
CA GLY A 188 4.91 33.23 -14.26
C GLY A 188 5.94 32.73 -15.28
N TRP A 189 6.46 31.52 -15.09
CA TRP A 189 7.47 30.94 -15.98
C TRP A 189 6.89 30.58 -17.35
N GLN A 190 7.77 30.57 -18.33
CA GLN A 190 7.50 30.13 -19.69
C GLN A 190 8.72 29.37 -20.20
N CYS A 191 8.49 28.38 -21.07
CA CYS A 191 9.57 27.69 -21.76
C CYS A 191 10.41 28.68 -22.59
N ASP A 192 11.74 28.60 -22.48
CA ASP A 192 12.68 29.43 -23.25
C ASP A 192 12.63 29.17 -24.78
N GLN A 193 11.90 28.16 -25.24
CA GLN A 193 11.85 27.72 -26.65
C GLN A 193 10.42 27.63 -27.23
N CYS A 194 9.37 27.80 -26.42
CA CYS A 194 7.98 27.83 -26.90
C CYS A 194 7.03 28.59 -25.96
N GLU A 195 5.74 28.53 -26.22
CA GLU A 195 4.71 29.27 -25.47
C GLU A 195 4.16 28.54 -24.24
N LEU A 196 4.66 27.33 -23.95
CA LEU A 196 4.18 26.54 -22.81
C LEU A 196 4.56 27.21 -21.47
N LYS A 197 3.57 27.24 -20.55
CA LYS A 197 3.68 27.83 -19.21
C LYS A 197 3.53 26.81 -18.08
N GLU A 198 3.27 25.56 -18.43
CA GLU A 198 3.05 24.43 -17.51
C GLU A 198 3.99 23.27 -17.88
N ASN A 199 4.21 22.33 -16.94
CA ASN A 199 5.17 21.23 -17.11
C ASN A 199 6.57 21.73 -17.49
N LEU A 200 7.05 22.70 -16.73
CA LEU A 200 8.35 23.35 -16.95
C LEU A 200 9.41 22.80 -16.01
N TRP A 201 10.60 22.59 -16.54
CA TRP A 201 11.75 22.03 -15.87
C TRP A 201 12.89 23.05 -15.88
N LEU A 202 13.37 23.40 -14.70
CA LEU A 202 14.53 24.27 -14.50
C LEU A 202 15.79 23.41 -14.44
N ASN A 203 16.69 23.56 -15.40
CA ASN A 203 17.99 22.88 -15.34
C ASN A 203 18.85 23.51 -14.23
N LEU A 204 19.34 22.68 -13.31
CA LEU A 204 20.07 23.17 -12.14
C LEU A 204 21.47 23.69 -12.47
N THR A 205 22.03 23.36 -13.64
CA THR A 205 23.39 23.76 -14.06
C THR A 205 23.42 25.17 -14.62
N ASP A 206 22.51 25.52 -15.53
CA ASP A 206 22.55 26.79 -16.26
C ASP A 206 21.31 27.67 -16.10
N GLY A 207 20.29 27.17 -15.41
CA GLY A 207 19.06 27.88 -15.13
C GLY A 207 18.09 27.93 -16.32
N ALA A 208 18.29 27.12 -17.37
CA ALA A 208 17.34 26.99 -18.49
C ALA A 208 15.95 26.55 -18.01
N ILE A 209 14.88 27.22 -18.46
CA ILE A 209 13.49 26.81 -18.17
C ILE A 209 12.88 26.22 -19.44
N LEU A 210 12.59 24.93 -19.44
CA LEU A 210 12.20 24.21 -20.65
C LEU A 210 11.04 23.25 -20.40
N CYS A 211 10.17 23.06 -21.39
CA CYS A 211 9.03 22.17 -21.24
C CYS A 211 9.43 20.69 -21.25
N GLY A 212 8.63 19.90 -20.53
CA GLY A 212 8.83 18.46 -20.34
C GLY A 212 8.60 17.62 -21.60
N ARG A 213 8.54 16.30 -21.40
CA ARG A 213 8.38 15.33 -22.49
C ARG A 213 6.98 15.40 -23.12
N LYS A 214 6.90 15.06 -24.41
CA LYS A 214 5.63 14.89 -25.13
C LYS A 214 5.06 13.50 -24.86
N PHE A 215 3.78 13.40 -24.52
CA PHE A 215 3.08 12.12 -24.34
C PHE A 215 2.58 11.57 -25.68
N PHE A 216 2.29 10.25 -25.71
CA PHE A 216 1.87 9.55 -26.93
C PHE A 216 0.51 10.03 -27.46
N ASP A 217 -0.36 10.52 -26.57
CA ASP A 217 -1.68 11.06 -26.88
C ASP A 217 -1.62 12.50 -27.45
N GLY A 218 -0.42 13.06 -27.60
CA GLY A 218 -0.17 14.39 -28.12
C GLY A 218 -0.17 15.50 -27.06
N THR A 219 -0.48 15.18 -25.80
CA THR A 219 -0.43 16.13 -24.66
C THR A 219 0.96 16.19 -24.02
N GLY A 220 1.14 17.00 -22.97
CA GLY A 220 2.41 17.17 -22.26
C GLY A 220 3.24 18.35 -22.78
N GLY A 221 4.56 18.18 -22.87
CA GLY A 221 5.48 19.19 -23.38
C GLY A 221 5.99 18.92 -24.81
N ASN A 222 7.02 19.65 -25.22
CA ASN A 222 7.63 19.54 -26.56
C ASN A 222 9.06 18.97 -26.52
N ASN A 223 9.44 18.26 -25.45
CA ASN A 223 10.76 17.65 -25.26
C ASN A 223 11.96 18.61 -25.09
N HIS A 224 11.76 19.92 -25.06
CA HIS A 224 12.88 20.88 -25.04
C HIS A 224 13.85 20.68 -23.87
N ALA A 225 13.38 20.27 -22.69
CA ALA A 225 14.25 19.99 -21.55
C ALA A 225 15.18 18.78 -21.79
N ALA A 226 14.66 17.71 -22.42
CA ALA A 226 15.45 16.54 -22.79
C ALA A 226 16.43 16.86 -23.93
N GLU A 227 15.99 17.60 -24.94
CA GLU A 227 16.85 18.07 -26.04
C GLU A 227 17.99 18.96 -25.54
N HIS A 228 17.72 19.81 -24.55
CA HIS A 228 18.74 20.61 -23.90
C HIS A 228 19.78 19.73 -23.21
N TYR A 229 19.38 18.72 -22.42
CA TYR A 229 20.32 17.76 -21.85
C TYR A 229 21.14 17.05 -22.93
N TYR A 230 20.55 16.62 -24.05
CA TYR A 230 21.31 15.98 -25.11
C TYR A 230 22.41 16.86 -25.70
N ARG A 231 22.19 18.18 -25.74
CA ARG A 231 23.15 19.17 -26.24
C ARG A 231 24.21 19.57 -25.21
N THR A 232 23.83 19.76 -23.96
CA THR A 232 24.71 20.34 -22.92
C THR A 232 25.28 19.33 -21.94
N LYS A 233 24.61 18.17 -21.81
CA LYS A 233 24.89 17.13 -20.80
C LYS A 233 24.72 17.59 -19.36
N TYR A 234 23.92 18.63 -19.12
CA TYR A 234 23.57 19.10 -17.79
C TYR A 234 22.50 18.22 -17.15
N PRO A 235 22.85 17.38 -16.15
CA PRO A 235 22.10 16.16 -15.88
C PRO A 235 20.82 16.36 -15.07
N LEU A 236 20.74 17.40 -14.24
CA LEU A 236 19.66 17.56 -13.27
C LEU A 236 18.74 18.71 -13.62
N ALA A 237 17.43 18.44 -13.59
CA ALA A 237 16.40 19.46 -13.70
C ALA A 237 15.33 19.28 -12.62
N VAL A 238 14.82 20.40 -12.11
CA VAL A 238 13.75 20.43 -11.10
C VAL A 238 12.45 20.90 -11.74
N LYS A 239 11.33 20.24 -11.47
CA LYS A 239 10.02 20.61 -12.00
C LYS A 239 9.48 21.85 -11.28
N LEU A 240 9.32 22.94 -12.01
CA LEU A 240 8.75 24.17 -11.50
C LEU A 240 7.29 23.93 -11.08
N GLY A 241 6.87 24.56 -9.98
CA GLY A 241 5.56 24.35 -9.37
C GLY A 241 5.45 23.15 -8.42
N THR A 242 6.46 22.28 -8.33
CA THR A 242 6.54 21.22 -7.30
C THR A 242 7.41 21.58 -6.10
N ILE A 243 8.13 22.70 -6.18
CA ILE A 243 9.07 23.17 -5.14
C ILE A 243 8.28 23.59 -3.90
N THR A 244 8.61 23.00 -2.76
CA THR A 244 8.05 23.34 -1.44
C THR A 244 9.16 23.41 -0.40
N ALA A 245 8.82 23.82 0.83
CA ALA A 245 9.74 23.76 1.96
C ALA A 245 10.26 22.33 2.27
N LYS A 246 9.55 21.27 1.84
CA LYS A 246 9.91 19.87 2.10
C LYS A 246 10.76 19.24 1.01
N GLY A 247 10.77 19.78 -0.20
CA GLY A 247 11.43 19.17 -1.36
C GLY A 247 10.83 19.61 -2.69
N ALA A 248 11.24 18.95 -3.77
CA ALA A 248 10.72 19.15 -5.12
C ALA A 248 10.89 17.89 -5.97
N ASP A 249 10.26 17.85 -7.13
CA ASP A 249 10.48 16.81 -8.13
C ASP A 249 11.76 17.11 -8.91
N ILE A 250 12.77 16.27 -8.75
CA ILE A 250 14.05 16.37 -9.47
C ILE A 250 14.19 15.16 -10.38
N TYR A 251 14.49 15.42 -11.63
CA TYR A 251 14.76 14.40 -12.62
C TYR A 251 16.24 14.43 -13.02
N SER A 252 16.84 13.25 -13.07
CA SER A 252 18.19 13.06 -13.60
C SER A 252 18.10 12.45 -14.98
N TYR A 253 18.48 13.21 -16.01
CA TYR A 253 18.53 12.69 -17.38
C TYR A 253 19.64 11.67 -17.60
N ASP A 254 20.69 11.70 -16.78
CA ASP A 254 21.81 10.76 -16.86
C ASP A 254 21.52 9.44 -16.12
N GLU A 255 20.63 9.47 -15.13
CA GLU A 255 20.17 8.28 -14.40
C GLU A 255 18.81 7.78 -14.92
N ASP A 256 18.18 8.55 -15.82
CA ASP A 256 16.84 8.36 -16.39
C ASP A 256 15.74 8.14 -15.33
N ASP A 257 15.90 8.75 -14.15
CA ASP A 257 15.07 8.48 -12.96
C ASP A 257 14.79 9.75 -12.13
N MET A 258 13.75 9.69 -11.30
CA MET A 258 13.46 10.67 -10.26
C MET A 258 14.45 10.48 -9.10
N VAL A 259 15.12 11.55 -8.71
CA VAL A 259 16.23 11.51 -7.74
C VAL A 259 16.02 12.45 -6.57
N GLU A 260 16.74 12.18 -5.50
CA GLU A 260 16.91 13.10 -4.38
C GLU A 260 18.23 13.86 -4.50
N ASP A 261 18.20 15.14 -4.15
CA ASP A 261 19.37 15.99 -4.07
C ASP A 261 19.44 16.66 -2.69
N PRO A 262 20.31 16.17 -1.80
CA PRO A 262 20.51 16.76 -0.47
C PRO A 262 20.89 18.25 -0.51
N ASN A 263 21.43 18.73 -1.64
CA ASN A 263 21.90 20.11 -1.81
C ASN A 263 20.91 21.01 -2.55
N LEU A 264 19.67 20.57 -2.76
CA LEU A 264 18.68 21.28 -3.57
C LEU A 264 18.46 22.74 -3.13
N ALA A 265 18.36 22.98 -1.82
CA ALA A 265 18.12 24.33 -1.27
C ALA A 265 19.24 25.31 -1.64
N VAL A 266 20.49 24.86 -1.61
CA VAL A 266 21.66 25.65 -2.01
C VAL A 266 21.61 25.93 -3.52
N ARG A 267 21.29 24.90 -4.31
CA ARG A 267 21.24 25.02 -5.78
C ARG A 267 20.12 25.92 -6.28
N LEU A 268 18.97 25.90 -5.61
CA LEU A 268 17.86 26.82 -5.90
C LEU A 268 18.18 28.25 -5.46
N SER A 269 18.90 28.42 -4.35
CA SER A 269 19.33 29.74 -3.87
C SER A 269 20.26 30.44 -4.86
N HIS A 270 21.11 29.70 -5.58
CA HIS A 270 21.94 30.23 -6.68
C HIS A 270 21.09 30.99 -7.71
N TRP A 271 19.96 30.41 -8.10
CA TRP A 271 18.98 30.98 -9.03
C TRP A 271 18.05 32.04 -8.42
N GLY A 272 18.17 32.31 -7.12
CA GLY A 272 17.32 33.26 -6.39
C GLY A 272 15.99 32.68 -5.89
N ILE A 273 15.83 31.36 -5.91
CA ILE A 273 14.62 30.69 -5.43
C ILE A 273 14.81 30.32 -3.96
N ASN A 274 13.92 30.80 -3.10
CA ASN A 274 13.87 30.41 -1.69
C ASN A 274 12.75 29.38 -1.47
N MET A 275 13.13 28.11 -1.25
CA MET A 275 12.18 27.00 -1.06
C MET A 275 11.15 27.23 0.04
N LEU A 276 11.50 27.96 1.11
CA LEU A 276 10.59 28.24 2.23
C LEU A 276 9.42 29.16 1.84
N LYS A 277 9.54 29.88 0.72
CA LYS A 277 8.52 30.79 0.20
C LYS A 277 7.76 30.22 -1.00
N MET A 278 8.06 28.98 -1.39
CA MET A 278 7.41 28.33 -2.52
C MET A 278 6.27 27.45 -2.04
N GLU A 279 5.14 27.52 -2.73
CA GLU A 279 3.99 26.65 -2.54
C GLU A 279 3.77 25.81 -3.81
N LYS A 280 3.26 24.59 -3.63
CA LYS A 280 2.99 23.68 -4.74
C LYS A 280 1.90 24.29 -5.64
N SER A 281 2.24 24.57 -6.89
CA SER A 281 1.37 25.19 -7.89
C SER A 281 1.19 24.34 -9.16
N ASP A 282 1.90 23.21 -9.28
CA ASP A 282 1.80 22.27 -10.40
C ASP A 282 1.74 20.83 -9.86
N ARG A 283 1.24 19.91 -10.70
CA ARG A 283 1.10 18.48 -10.38
C ARG A 283 2.49 17.83 -10.34
N SER A 284 2.75 17.00 -9.33
CA SER A 284 3.96 16.17 -9.32
C SER A 284 3.92 15.13 -10.43
N MET A 285 5.05 14.48 -10.71
CA MET A 285 5.05 13.32 -11.63
C MET A 285 4.13 12.20 -11.12
N ALA A 286 4.18 11.91 -9.81
CA ALA A 286 3.28 10.94 -9.18
C ALA A 286 1.79 11.33 -9.32
N ASP A 287 1.44 12.61 -9.18
CA ASP A 287 0.05 13.07 -9.37
C ASP A 287 -0.44 12.80 -10.80
N LEU A 288 0.42 13.03 -11.80
CA LEU A 288 0.12 12.80 -13.21
C LEU A 288 -0.03 11.30 -13.51
N GLU A 289 0.81 10.45 -12.93
CA GLU A 289 0.71 8.99 -13.07
C GLU A 289 -0.57 8.43 -12.43
N ILE A 290 -0.97 8.95 -11.26
CA ILE A 290 -2.25 8.60 -10.62
C ILE A 290 -3.41 8.98 -11.54
N GLU A 291 -3.41 10.19 -12.07
CA GLU A 291 -4.49 10.67 -12.94
C GLU A 291 -4.54 9.90 -14.27
N LEU A 292 -3.38 9.56 -14.85
CA LEU A 292 -3.31 8.75 -16.06
C LEU A 292 -3.94 7.37 -15.82
N ASN A 293 -3.59 6.71 -14.71
CA ASN A 293 -4.20 5.42 -14.32
C ASN A 293 -5.70 5.53 -13.99
N GLN A 294 -6.15 6.67 -13.45
CA GLN A 294 -7.57 6.92 -13.20
C GLN A 294 -8.37 7.16 -14.49
N LYS A 295 -7.79 7.88 -15.48
CA LYS A 295 -8.46 8.22 -16.74
C LYS A 295 -8.39 7.09 -17.76
N PHE A 296 -7.20 6.52 -17.91
CA PHE A 296 -6.95 5.37 -18.74
C PHE A 296 -6.88 4.17 -17.82
N GLY A 297 -8.03 3.53 -17.59
CA GLY A 297 -8.04 2.17 -17.08
C GLY A 297 -7.43 1.26 -18.15
N GLU A 298 -6.10 1.26 -18.32
CA GLU A 298 -5.41 0.50 -19.37
C GLU A 298 -5.78 -0.99 -19.34
N ALA A 299 -6.16 -1.52 -18.17
CA ALA A 299 -6.79 -2.82 -18.02
C ALA A 299 -8.00 -3.02 -18.97
N SER A 300 -8.90 -2.04 -19.04
CA SER A 300 -10.10 -2.09 -19.90
C SER A 300 -9.83 -2.05 -21.41
N MET A 301 -8.62 -1.64 -21.84
CA MET A 301 -8.24 -1.67 -23.26
C MET A 301 -7.62 -3.00 -23.70
N ILE A 302 -7.11 -3.80 -22.74
CA ILE A 302 -6.42 -5.07 -23.01
C ILE A 302 -7.31 -6.27 -22.65
N GLU A 303 -8.25 -6.09 -21.74
CA GLU A 303 -9.14 -7.15 -21.27
C GLU A 303 -10.34 -7.37 -22.19
N GLU A 304 -10.75 -8.63 -22.30
CA GLU A 304 -12.04 -9.02 -22.89
C GLU A 304 -13.25 -8.62 -22.00
N ALA A 305 -13.11 -7.63 -21.12
CA ALA A 305 -14.16 -7.18 -20.20
C ALA A 305 -15.46 -6.76 -20.92
N ASN A 306 -15.38 -6.43 -22.21
CA ASN A 306 -16.53 -6.11 -23.07
C ASN A 306 -17.08 -7.31 -23.87
N SER A 307 -16.49 -8.50 -23.73
CA SER A 307 -16.95 -9.74 -24.35
C SER A 307 -17.97 -10.45 -23.44
N LYS A 308 -19.10 -10.87 -24.01
CA LYS A 308 -20.07 -11.71 -23.30
C LYS A 308 -19.59 -13.16 -23.28
N LEU A 309 -18.78 -13.51 -22.30
CA LEU A 309 -18.31 -14.89 -22.08
C LEU A 309 -19.42 -15.74 -21.43
N GLN A 310 -19.45 -17.04 -21.77
CA GLN A 310 -20.35 -17.99 -21.11
C GLN A 310 -19.72 -18.47 -19.79
N PRO A 311 -20.40 -18.32 -18.64
CA PRO A 311 -19.91 -18.85 -17.38
C PRO A 311 -19.92 -20.39 -17.42
N VAL A 312 -18.81 -20.99 -17.02
CA VAL A 312 -18.66 -22.44 -16.85
C VAL A 312 -18.61 -22.78 -15.37
N HIS A 313 -19.21 -23.91 -15.00
CA HIS A 313 -19.25 -24.40 -13.62
C HIS A 313 -19.07 -25.92 -13.60
N GLY A 314 -18.32 -26.42 -12.62
CA GLY A 314 -18.12 -27.84 -12.38
C GLY A 314 -16.68 -28.16 -11.95
N PRO A 315 -16.40 -29.43 -11.64
CA PRO A 315 -15.04 -29.88 -11.32
C PRO A 315 -14.09 -29.58 -12.47
N GLY A 316 -12.96 -28.92 -12.19
CA GLY A 316 -11.95 -28.56 -13.19
C GLY A 316 -12.20 -27.24 -13.91
N THR A 317 -13.22 -26.48 -13.50
CA THR A 317 -13.47 -25.10 -13.98
C THR A 317 -13.30 -24.06 -12.87
N GLU A 318 -12.52 -24.38 -11.84
CA GLU A 318 -12.20 -23.46 -10.75
C GLU A 318 -11.28 -22.34 -11.27
N ALA A 319 -11.67 -21.09 -10.98
CA ALA A 319 -10.83 -19.94 -11.30
C ALA A 319 -9.76 -19.77 -10.21
N TYR A 320 -8.52 -19.56 -10.63
CA TYR A 320 -7.41 -19.12 -9.77
C TYR A 320 -7.09 -17.68 -10.18
N TYR A 321 -7.15 -16.76 -9.21
CA TYR A 321 -6.78 -15.35 -9.38
C TYR A 321 -5.42 -15.10 -8.76
#